data_AF-A0A0G4NJB0-F1
#
_entry.id   AF-A0A0G4NJB0-F1
#
_cell.length_a   1.000
_cell.length_b   1.000
_cell.length_c   1.000
_cell.angle_alpha   90.00
_cell.angle_beta   90.00
_cell.angle_gamma   90.00
#
_symmetry.space_group_name_H-M   'P 1'
#
loop_
_entity.id
_entity.type
_entity.pdbx_description
1 polymer ?
#
loop_
_entity_poly.entity_id
_entity_poly.type
_entity_poly.pdbx_seq_one_letter_code
_entity_poly.pdbx_strand_id
1 'polypeptide(L)' 'MQTYFANQSCDPFTDRAKPCTLGNYVSYAVDVECSSDVARALKFAKANNLRVVVRNTGH' A
#
# COMPACT_ATOMS: atom_id res chain seq x y z
N MET A 1 11.90 -6.10 0.13
CA MET A 1 11.37 -5.05 -0.76
C MET A 1 11.83 -5.38 -2.16
N GLN A 2 10.96 -6.01 -2.96
CA GLN A 2 11.33 -6.48 -4.30
C GLN A 2 10.98 -5.42 -5.35
N THR A 3 11.97 -5.06 -6.17
CA THR A 3 11.83 -4.07 -7.27
C THR A 3 10.77 -4.49 -8.29
N TYR A 4 10.62 -5.81 -8.50
CA TYR A 4 9.58 -6.37 -9.37
C TYR A 4 8.18 -5.86 -9.01
N PHE A 5 7.82 -5.80 -7.72
CA PHE A 5 6.49 -5.33 -7.31
C PHE A 5 6.32 -3.82 -7.41
N ALA A 6 7.40 -3.03 -7.31
CA ALA A 6 7.35 -1.58 -7.54
C ALA A 6 7.01 -1.24 -9.00
N ASN A 7 7.26 -2.19 -9.92
CA ASN A 7 6.84 -2.17 -11.32
C ASN A 7 7.13 -0.83 -12.02
N GLN A 8 8.26 -0.22 -11.68
CA GLN A 8 8.70 1.08 -12.20
C GLN A 8 7.64 2.19 -12.16
N SER A 9 6.66 2.10 -11.26
CA SER A 9 5.50 3.02 -11.24
C SER A 9 5.83 4.39 -10.66
N CYS A 10 6.84 4.43 -9.79
CA CYS A 10 7.48 5.63 -9.27
C CYS A 10 8.91 5.25 -8.85
N ASP A 11 9.82 5.22 -9.82
CA ASP A 11 11.13 4.58 -9.67
C ASP A 11 12.27 5.58 -9.94
N PRO A 12 13.28 5.63 -9.04
CA PRO A 12 14.35 6.62 -9.12
C PRO A 12 15.27 6.47 -10.35
N PHE A 13 15.19 5.35 -11.07
CA PHE A 13 15.99 5.07 -12.27
C PHE A 13 15.20 5.24 -13.58
N THR A 14 13.96 5.73 -13.52
CA THR A 14 13.19 6.12 -14.71
C THR A 14 13.38 7.58 -15.09
N ASP A 15 12.99 7.96 -16.31
CA ASP A 15 13.02 9.35 -16.78
C ASP A 15 12.20 10.27 -15.84
N ARG A 16 12.72 11.46 -15.54
CA ARG A 16 12.06 12.44 -14.65
C ARG A 16 10.71 12.92 -15.15
N ALA A 17 10.47 12.90 -16.46
CA ALA A 17 9.19 13.26 -17.07
C ALA A 17 8.14 12.16 -16.89
N LYS A 18 8.53 10.93 -16.51
CA LYS A 18 7.58 9.84 -16.24
C LYS A 18 6.76 10.18 -14.99
N PRO A 19 5.41 10.20 -15.07
CA PRO A 19 4.58 10.46 -13.90
C PRO A 19 4.78 9.41 -12.80
N CYS A 20 4.98 9.87 -11.57
CA CYS A 20 4.96 9.01 -10.39
C CYS A 20 3.51 8.60 -10.08
N THR A 21 3.24 7.31 -10.07
CA THR A 21 1.93 6.74 -9.76
C THR A 21 2.06 5.66 -8.70
N LEU A 22 0.97 5.33 -8.01
CA LEU A 22 0.98 4.27 -6.98
C LEU A 22 1.30 2.89 -7.55
N GLY A 23 0.86 2.60 -8.78
CA GLY A 23 1.00 1.27 -9.38
C GLY A 23 0.40 0.18 -8.49
N ASN A 24 1.26 -0.69 -7.98
CA ASN A 24 0.87 -1.80 -7.11
C ASN A 24 0.80 -1.44 -5.61
N TYR A 25 1.15 -0.21 -5.23
CA TYR A 25 1.05 0.22 -3.84
C TYR A 25 -0.41 0.45 -3.42
N VAL A 26 -0.66 0.30 -2.12
CA VAL A 26 -1.97 0.57 -1.53
C VAL A 26 -2.26 2.07 -1.57
N SER A 27 -3.53 2.45 -1.79
CA SER A 27 -3.96 3.85 -1.78
C SER A 27 -3.88 4.47 -0.39
N TYR A 28 -4.05 3.67 0.65
CA TYR A 28 -3.97 4.08 2.05
C TYR A 28 -3.32 2.97 2.88
N ALA A 29 -2.58 3.35 3.91
CA ALA A 29 -2.06 2.47 4.93
C ALA A 29 -2.59 2.91 6.30
N VAL A 30 -2.80 1.95 7.19
CA VAL A 30 -3.17 2.21 8.58
C VAL A 30 -1.91 1.96 9.41
N ASP A 31 -1.47 2.97 10.15
CA ASP A 31 -0.42 2.81 11.15
C ASP A 31 -1.06 2.14 12.38
N VAL A 32 -0.72 0.88 12.60
CA VAL A 32 -1.37 0.03 13.62
C VAL A 32 -0.55 0.07 14.89
N GLU A 33 -1.09 0.69 15.94
CA GLU A 33 -0.45 0.74 17.26
C GLU A 33 -0.99 -0.33 18.20
N CYS A 34 -2.27 -0.72 18.02
CA CYS A 34 -2.91 -1.72 18.86
C CYS A 34 -3.93 -2.59 18.09
N SER A 35 -4.43 -3.63 18.75
CA SER A 35 -5.44 -4.54 18.17
C SER A 35 -6.74 -3.83 17.81
N SER A 36 -7.07 -2.71 18.48
CA SER A 36 -8.29 -1.95 18.21
C SER A 36 -8.26 -1.24 16.86
N ASP A 37 -7.07 -0.83 16.39
CA ASP A 37 -6.90 -0.18 15.09
C ASP A 37 -7.16 -1.16 13.94
N VAL A 38 -6.64 -2.39 14.08
CA VAL A 38 -6.92 -3.49 13.14
C VAL A 38 -8.41 -3.75 13.05
N ALA A 39 -9.10 -3.88 14.19
CA ALA A 39 -10.54 -4.15 14.21
C ALA A 39 -11.34 -3.03 13.51
N ARG A 40 -10.98 -1.76 13.74
CA ARG A 40 -11.61 -0.61 13.09
C ARG A 40 -11.34 -0.57 11.59
N ALA A 41 -10.09 -0.79 11.18
CA ALA A 41 -9.68 -0.82 9.78
C ALA A 41 -10.40 -1.93 9.00
N LEU A 42 -10.49 -3.14 9.56
CA LEU A 42 -11.21 -4.26 8.94
C LEU A 42 -12.72 -4.00 8.83
N LYS A 43 -13.33 -3.38 9.86
CA LYS A 43 -14.75 -3.00 9.80
C LYS A 43 -14.99 -1.96 8.70
N PHE A 44 -14.14 -0.95 8.59
CA PHE A 44 -14.22 0.07 7.55
C PHE A 44 -14.03 -0.53 6.15
N ALA A 45 -13.01 -1.38 5.97
CA ALA A 45 -12.74 -2.04 4.70
C ALA A 45 -13.92 -2.92 4.27
N LYS A 46 -14.48 -3.71 5.19
CA LYS A 46 -15.66 -4.53 4.91
C LYS A 46 -16.88 -3.69 4.52
N ALA A 47 -17.16 -2.61 5.26
CA ALA A 47 -18.31 -1.74 5.00
C ALA A 47 -18.24 -1.05 3.61
N ASN A 48 -17.03 -0.77 3.13
CA ASN A 48 -16.79 -0.11 1.85
C ASN A 48 -16.31 -1.05 0.73
N ASN A 49 -16.38 -2.37 0.96
CA ASN A 49 -15.90 -3.40 0.03
C ASN A 49 -14.46 -3.16 -0.49
N LEU A 50 -13.56 -2.77 0.42
CA LEU A 50 -12.15 -2.51 0.11
C LEU A 50 -11.30 -3.77 0.29
N ARG A 51 -10.33 -3.96 -0.61
CA ARG A 51 -9.31 -5.00 -0.47
C ARG A 51 -8.40 -4.70 0.71
N VAL A 52 -8.18 -5.69 1.57
CA VAL A 52 -7.23 -5.63 2.68
C VAL A 52 -5.90 -6.27 2.26
N VAL A 53 -4.78 -5.62 2.60
CA VAL A 53 -3.42 -6.14 2.43
C VAL A 53 -2.70 -5.96 3.75
N VAL A 54 -2.07 -7.03 4.26
CA VAL A 54 -1.25 -6.99 5.47
C VAL A 54 0.21 -6.85 5.08
N ARG A 55 0.91 -5.88 5.66
CA ARG A 55 2.32 -5.62 5.39
C ARG A 55 3.07 -5.36 6.70
N ASN A 56 4.24 -5.99 6.84
CA ASN A 56 5.21 -5.70 7.88
C ASN A 56 6.40 -4.95 7.24
N THR A 57 7.52 -5.63 6.98
CA THR A 57 8.72 -5.02 6.39
C THR A 57 8.65 -4.85 4.87
N GLY A 58 7.70 -5.53 4.20
CA GLY A 58 7.63 -5.57 2.74
C GLY A 58 8.80 -6.33 2.09
N HIS A 59 9.43 -7.26 2.83
CA HIS A 59 10.35 -8.24 2.26
C HIS A 59 9.61 -9.32 1.48
#